data_AF-A0A0Q7AZ08-F1
#
_entry.id   AF-A0A0Q7AZ08-F1
#
_cell.length_a   1.000
_cell.length_b   1.000
_cell.length_c   1.000
_cell.angle_alpha   90.00
_cell.angle_beta   90.00
_cell.angle_gamma   90.00
#
_symmetry.space_group_name_H-M   'P 1'
#
loop_
_entity.id
_entity.type
_entity.pdbx_description
1 polymer ?
#
loop_
_entity_poly.entity_id
_entity_poly.type
_entity_poly.pdbx_seq_one_letter_code
_entity_poly.pdbx_strand_id
1 'polypeptide(L)'
;MATFLAEQISFPDLRNWEDSNLKIQDAAKAVAELKTLIARQSEEIRSEREREAAKTKAREEREVAQRKLGSLAALMQRLDDLAPQMGTAPGGYAFQDWFYDFLAFAEIEHRCPYNTGGRQIDGSITVDGTTYLVELKFTKSQAGGPDIDVFRGKVESKADNTMGLFLSMAGYSSVAVSEASGKKSTLLLLDASHIYLILTGGMHCLEVVRRVRRHASQTGEAFLPVSSFGG
;
A
#
# COMPACT_ATOMS: atom_id res chain seq x y z
N MET A 1 -14.79 -27.32 -36.57
CA MET A 1 -15.02 -28.41 -37.55
C MET A 1 -14.14 -29.63 -37.25
N ALA A 2 -12.82 -29.48 -37.07
CA ALA A 2 -11.91 -30.60 -36.78
C ALA A 2 -12.15 -31.31 -35.42
N THR A 3 -12.51 -30.58 -34.36
CA THR A 3 -12.84 -31.15 -33.03
C THR A 3 -14.07 -32.06 -33.07
N PHE A 4 -15.10 -31.68 -33.83
CA PHE A 4 -16.32 -32.47 -33.99
C PHE A 4 -16.06 -33.78 -34.76
N LEU A 5 -15.19 -33.74 -35.78
CA LEU A 5 -14.75 -34.93 -36.51
C LEU A 5 -13.89 -35.86 -35.65
N ALA A 6 -13.06 -35.28 -34.77
CA ALA A 6 -12.24 -36.06 -33.85
C ALA A 6 -13.09 -36.81 -32.82
N GLU A 7 -14.28 -36.36 -32.46
CA GLU A 7 -15.15 -37.05 -31.49
C GLU A 7 -15.99 -38.19 -32.08
N GLN A 8 -15.91 -38.44 -33.40
CA GLN A 8 -16.72 -39.45 -34.06
C GLN A 8 -16.36 -40.88 -33.64
N ILE A 9 -17.35 -41.60 -33.11
CA ILE A 9 -17.19 -42.96 -32.53
C ILE A 9 -17.77 -44.05 -33.44
N SER A 10 -18.53 -43.68 -34.49
CA SER A 10 -19.13 -44.62 -35.42
C SER A 10 -19.13 -44.11 -36.86
N PHE A 11 -19.07 -45.03 -37.82
CA PHE A 11 -19.06 -44.75 -39.26
C PHE A 11 -20.17 -45.53 -39.98
N PRO A 12 -21.45 -45.14 -39.81
CA PRO A 12 -22.59 -45.85 -40.39
C PRO A 12 -22.52 -45.94 -41.92
N ASP A 13 -22.02 -44.88 -42.57
CA ASP A 13 -21.94 -44.73 -44.02
C ASP A 13 -20.93 -45.69 -44.69
N LEU A 14 -20.05 -46.31 -43.90
CA LEU A 14 -19.03 -47.25 -44.37
C LEU A 14 -19.48 -48.71 -44.31
N ARG A 15 -20.67 -49.02 -43.78
CA ARG A 15 -21.13 -50.41 -43.50
C ARG A 15 -21.61 -51.20 -44.72
N ASN A 16 -21.88 -50.54 -45.84
CA ASN A 16 -22.46 -51.15 -47.06
C ASN A 16 -21.45 -51.31 -48.21
N TRP A 17 -20.15 -51.24 -47.93
CA TRP A 17 -19.08 -51.36 -48.92
C TRP A 17 -18.52 -52.79 -48.93
N GLU A 18 -17.99 -53.27 -50.06
CA GLU A 18 -17.37 -54.61 -50.15
C GLU A 18 -16.23 -54.78 -49.13
N ASP A 19 -15.44 -53.72 -48.87
CA ASP A 19 -14.34 -53.70 -47.89
C ASP A 19 -14.69 -52.97 -46.58
N SER A 20 -15.94 -53.05 -46.12
CA SER A 20 -16.46 -52.28 -44.97
C SER A 20 -15.58 -52.40 -43.70
N ASN A 21 -15.08 -53.59 -43.38
CA ASN A 21 -14.27 -53.83 -42.18
C ASN A 21 -12.94 -53.06 -42.21
N LEU A 22 -12.24 -53.09 -43.36
CA LEU A 22 -10.98 -52.35 -43.57
C LEU A 22 -11.22 -50.83 -43.50
N LYS A 23 -12.27 -50.34 -44.17
CA LYS A 23 -12.60 -48.90 -44.18
C LYS A 23 -12.96 -48.35 -42.81
N ILE A 24 -13.72 -49.10 -42.00
CA ILE A 24 -14.06 -48.71 -40.63
C ILE A 24 -12.80 -48.68 -39.74
N GLN A 25 -11.89 -49.65 -39.91
CA GLN A 25 -10.62 -49.70 -39.17
C GLN A 25 -9.72 -48.50 -39.52
N ASP A 26 -9.58 -48.17 -40.80
CA ASP A 26 -8.80 -47.02 -41.27
C ASP A 26 -9.41 -45.69 -40.80
N ALA A 27 -10.74 -45.56 -40.86
CA ALA A 27 -11.43 -44.37 -40.37
C ALA A 27 -11.25 -44.19 -38.85
N ALA A 28 -11.36 -45.27 -38.07
CA ALA A 28 -11.12 -45.23 -36.63
C ALA A 28 -9.66 -44.83 -36.30
N LYS A 29 -8.69 -45.34 -37.07
CA LYS A 29 -7.27 -44.98 -36.93
C LYS A 29 -7.03 -43.51 -37.27
N ALA A 30 -7.60 -43.01 -38.36
CA ALA A 30 -7.48 -41.61 -38.76
C ALA A 30 -8.09 -40.64 -37.73
N VAL A 31 -9.24 -41.00 -37.15
CA VAL A 31 -9.86 -40.21 -36.06
C VAL A 31 -9.00 -40.23 -34.79
N ALA A 32 -8.38 -41.37 -34.45
CA ALA A 32 -7.46 -41.45 -33.31
C ALA A 32 -6.21 -40.58 -33.50
N GLU A 33 -5.61 -40.61 -34.68
CA GLU A 33 -4.47 -39.74 -35.03
C GLU A 33 -4.84 -38.25 -34.99
N LEU A 34 -6.04 -37.90 -35.50
CA LEU A 34 -6.57 -36.54 -35.44
C LEU A 34 -6.79 -36.07 -33.98
N LYS A 35 -7.32 -36.94 -33.10
CA LYS A 35 -7.46 -36.62 -31.66
C LYS A 35 -6.11 -36.29 -31.02
N THR A 36 -5.08 -37.09 -31.28
CA THR A 36 -3.73 -36.86 -30.74
C THR A 36 -3.15 -35.54 -31.24
N LEU A 37 -3.33 -35.21 -32.52
CA LEU A 37 -2.86 -33.96 -33.10
C LEU A 37 -3.54 -32.74 -32.46
N ILE A 38 -4.88 -32.80 -32.30
CA ILE A 38 -5.66 -31.72 -31.68
C ILE A 38 -5.26 -31.55 -30.21
N ALA A 39 -5.05 -32.64 -29.47
CA ALA A 39 -4.58 -32.60 -28.09
C ALA A 39 -3.22 -31.86 -27.99
N ARG A 40 -2.24 -32.24 -28.81
CA ARG A 40 -0.94 -31.55 -28.86
C ARG A 40 -1.06 -30.06 -29.22
N GLN A 41 -1.83 -29.73 -30.26
CA GLN A 41 -2.01 -28.33 -30.68
C GLN A 41 -2.71 -27.48 -29.61
N SER A 42 -3.74 -28.03 -28.96
CA SER A 42 -4.45 -27.33 -27.89
C SER A 42 -3.57 -27.10 -26.67
N GLU A 43 -2.68 -28.03 -26.34
CA GLU A 43 -1.68 -27.87 -25.28
C GLU A 43 -0.62 -26.82 -25.65
N GLU A 44 -0.15 -26.81 -26.90
CA GLU A 44 0.76 -25.76 -27.42
C GLU A 44 0.13 -24.37 -27.33
N ILE A 45 -1.10 -24.20 -27.84
CA ILE A 45 -1.85 -22.94 -27.79
C ILE A 45 -2.08 -22.50 -26.34
N ARG A 46 -2.41 -23.44 -25.45
CA ARG A 46 -2.60 -23.14 -24.02
C ARG A 46 -1.29 -22.67 -23.39
N SER A 47 -0.18 -23.35 -23.65
CA SER A 47 1.14 -22.97 -23.13
C SER A 47 1.59 -21.60 -23.62
N GLU A 48 1.37 -21.29 -24.90
CA GLU A 48 1.67 -19.97 -25.47
C GLU A 48 0.82 -18.88 -24.82
N ARG A 49 -0.49 -19.09 -24.68
CA ARG A 49 -1.39 -18.14 -24.00
C ARG A 49 -1.00 -17.92 -22.54
N GLU A 50 -0.65 -18.97 -21.80
CA GLU A 50 -0.18 -18.86 -20.42
C GLU A 50 1.13 -18.06 -20.34
N ARG A 51 2.07 -18.28 -21.27
CA ARG A 51 3.32 -17.51 -21.36
C ARG A 51 3.08 -16.04 -21.71
N GLU A 52 2.20 -15.76 -22.66
CA GLU A 52 1.83 -14.39 -23.03
C GLU A 52 1.14 -13.67 -21.88
N ALA A 53 0.16 -14.31 -21.22
CA ALA A 53 -0.52 -13.76 -20.06
C ALA A 53 0.44 -13.50 -18.88
N ALA A 54 1.41 -14.39 -18.64
CA ALA A 54 2.44 -14.17 -17.64
C ALA A 54 3.35 -12.99 -18.00
N LYS A 55 3.73 -12.85 -19.27
CA LYS A 55 4.53 -11.71 -19.76
C LYS A 55 3.79 -10.38 -19.65
N THR A 56 2.50 -10.33 -20.03
CA THR A 56 1.69 -9.11 -19.93
C THR A 56 1.51 -8.71 -18.48
N LYS A 57 1.14 -9.64 -17.60
CA LYS A 57 1.01 -9.39 -16.16
C LYS A 57 2.31 -8.88 -15.54
N ALA A 58 3.44 -9.51 -15.84
CA ALA A 58 4.75 -9.08 -15.33
C ALA A 58 5.13 -7.68 -15.85
N ARG A 59 4.75 -7.32 -17.09
CA ARG A 59 4.97 -5.99 -17.63
C ARG A 59 4.09 -4.95 -16.94
N GLU A 60 2.81 -5.22 -16.73
CA GLU A 60 1.88 -4.35 -16.02
C GLU A 60 2.35 -4.10 -14.58
N GLU A 61 2.75 -5.15 -13.87
CA GLU A 61 3.31 -5.06 -12.51
C GLU A 61 4.56 -4.17 -12.48
N ARG A 62 5.46 -4.31 -13.46
CA ARG A 62 6.66 -3.46 -13.58
C ARG A 62 6.31 -2.01 -13.86
N GLU A 63 5.37 -1.74 -14.76
CA GLU A 63 4.93 -0.38 -15.10
C GLU A 63 4.28 0.30 -13.89
N VAL A 64 3.44 -0.41 -13.14
CA VAL A 64 2.84 0.08 -11.89
C VAL A 64 3.92 0.37 -10.84
N ALA A 65 4.86 -0.56 -10.65
CA ALA A 65 5.95 -0.36 -9.69
C ALA A 65 6.82 0.85 -10.06
N GLN A 66 7.15 1.02 -11.35
CA GLN A 66 7.94 2.16 -11.82
C GLN A 66 7.20 3.49 -11.63
N ARG A 67 5.89 3.54 -11.88
CA ARG A 67 5.07 4.74 -11.61
C ARG A 67 5.07 5.08 -10.12
N LYS A 68 4.87 4.08 -9.25
CA LYS A 68 4.90 4.28 -7.79
C LYS A 68 6.25 4.84 -7.32
N LEU A 69 7.36 4.29 -7.81
CA LEU A 69 8.70 4.78 -7.50
C LEU A 69 8.91 6.22 -7.98
N GLY A 70 8.45 6.56 -9.19
CA GLY A 70 8.50 7.92 -9.72
C GLY A 70 7.70 8.92 -8.87
N SER A 71 6.51 8.54 -8.41
CA SER A 71 5.69 9.37 -7.52
C SER A 71 6.33 9.58 -6.16
N LEU A 72 6.94 8.54 -5.56
CA LEU A 72 7.67 8.66 -4.30
C LEU A 72 8.87 9.61 -4.42
N ALA A 73 9.64 9.50 -5.50
CA ALA A 73 10.76 10.40 -5.77
C ALA A 73 10.30 11.86 -5.93
N ALA A 74 9.16 12.09 -6.60
CA ALA A 74 8.58 13.42 -6.73
C ALA A 74 8.11 14.00 -5.38
N LEU A 75 7.50 13.18 -4.52
CA LEU A 75 7.12 13.60 -3.17
C LEU A 75 8.34 13.92 -2.31
N MET A 76 9.41 13.11 -2.42
CA MET A 76 10.66 13.36 -1.72
C MET A 76 11.30 14.68 -2.16
N GLN A 77 11.40 14.93 -3.47
CA GLN A 77 11.94 16.18 -3.98
C GLN A 77 11.15 17.39 -3.48
N ARG A 78 9.81 17.32 -3.51
CA ARG A 78 8.96 18.40 -2.97
C ARG A 78 9.20 18.65 -1.48
N LEU A 79 9.45 17.59 -0.69
CA LEU A 79 9.77 17.74 0.73
C LEU A 79 11.12 18.43 0.93
N ASP A 80 12.13 18.04 0.15
CA ASP A 80 13.47 18.64 0.19
C ASP A 80 13.42 20.14 -0.18
N ASP A 81 12.61 20.50 -1.17
CA ASP A 81 12.42 21.89 -1.59
C ASP A 81 11.74 22.75 -0.50
N LEU A 82 11.01 22.13 0.45
CA LEU A 82 10.41 22.81 1.59
C LEU A 82 11.40 23.02 2.75
N ALA A 83 12.52 22.27 2.80
CA ALA A 83 13.45 22.33 3.92
C ALA A 83 13.98 23.74 4.25
N PRO A 84 14.26 24.64 3.28
CA PRO A 84 14.67 26.02 3.56
C PRO A 84 13.60 26.84 4.31
N GLN A 85 12.33 26.48 4.18
CA GLN A 85 11.19 27.20 4.76
C GLN A 85 10.84 26.73 6.18
N MET A 86 11.54 25.73 6.73
CA MET A 86 11.29 25.23 8.09
C MET A 86 11.34 26.34 9.15
N GLY A 87 10.32 26.37 10.01
CA GLY A 87 10.17 27.36 11.06
C GLY A 87 9.46 28.65 10.64
N THR A 88 9.06 28.78 9.37
CA THR A 88 8.24 29.90 8.89
C THR A 88 6.77 29.50 8.82
N ALA A 89 5.86 30.46 9.02
CA ALA A 89 4.42 30.19 8.88
C ALA A 89 4.04 29.70 7.46
N PRO A 90 4.53 30.31 6.35
CA PRO A 90 4.29 29.79 5.01
C PRO A 90 4.81 28.36 4.81
N GLY A 91 5.99 28.05 5.35
CA GLY A 91 6.54 26.69 5.29
C GLY A 91 5.69 25.66 6.01
N GLY A 92 5.06 26.04 7.14
CA GLY A 92 4.12 25.18 7.86
C GLY A 92 2.89 24.81 7.02
N TYR A 93 2.27 25.79 6.35
CA TYR A 93 1.14 25.54 5.45
C TYR A 93 1.55 24.69 4.24
N ALA A 94 2.69 25.00 3.62
CA ALA A 94 3.18 24.23 2.49
C ALA A 94 3.52 22.77 2.85
N PHE A 95 4.05 22.53 4.06
CA PHE A 95 4.28 21.19 4.58
C PHE A 95 2.97 20.45 4.87
N GLN A 96 1.95 21.14 5.37
CA GLN A 96 0.62 20.58 5.57
C GLN A 96 -0.01 20.12 4.26
N ASP A 97 0.04 20.95 3.21
CA ASP A 97 -0.44 20.59 1.88
C ASP A 97 0.33 19.37 1.32
N TRP A 98 1.65 19.38 1.43
CA TRP A 98 2.50 18.26 1.04
C TRP A 98 2.14 16.97 1.79
N PHE A 99 1.87 17.05 3.09
CA PHE A 99 1.54 15.89 3.91
C PHE A 99 0.22 15.24 3.48
N TYR A 100 -0.78 16.02 3.09
CA TYR A 100 -2.04 15.48 2.59
C TYR A 100 -1.92 14.88 1.18
N ASP A 101 -1.10 15.47 0.30
CA ASP A 101 -0.74 14.83 -0.97
C ASP A 101 -0.04 13.48 -0.74
N PHE A 102 0.84 13.43 0.25
CA PHE A 102 1.52 12.20 0.66
C PHE A 102 0.54 11.14 1.20
N LEU A 103 -0.41 11.52 2.06
CA LEU A 103 -1.44 10.61 2.56
C LEU A 103 -2.36 10.10 1.45
N ALA A 104 -2.73 10.96 0.50
CA ALA A 104 -3.49 10.57 -0.68
C ALA A 104 -2.73 9.54 -1.53
N PHE A 105 -1.43 9.76 -1.74
CA PHE A 105 -0.56 8.77 -2.41
C PHE A 105 -0.47 7.45 -1.63
N ALA A 106 -0.41 7.52 -0.30
CA ALA A 106 -0.37 6.34 0.57
C ALA A 106 -1.72 5.62 0.71
N GLU A 107 -2.77 6.12 0.04
CA GLU A 107 -4.15 5.59 0.09
C GLU A 107 -4.71 5.51 1.54
N ILE A 108 -4.30 6.45 2.39
CA ILE A 108 -4.79 6.55 3.77
C ILE A 108 -6.05 7.40 3.79
N GLU A 109 -7.11 6.90 4.43
CA GLU A 109 -8.31 7.69 4.67
C GLU A 109 -7.98 8.86 5.59
N HIS A 110 -8.25 10.08 5.13
CA HIS A 110 -7.86 11.29 5.85
C HIS A 110 -8.87 12.42 5.66
N ARG A 111 -8.78 13.41 6.54
CA ARG A 111 -9.52 14.66 6.49
C ARG A 111 -8.56 15.83 6.60
N CYS A 112 -8.63 16.74 5.63
CA CYS A 112 -7.89 18.00 5.59
C CYS A 112 -8.18 18.89 6.81
N PRO A 113 -7.37 19.92 7.06
CA PRO A 113 -7.43 20.74 8.27
C PRO A 113 -8.82 21.34 8.48
N TYR A 114 -9.27 21.40 9.74
CA TYR A 114 -10.60 21.93 10.07
C TYR A 114 -10.63 22.59 11.44
N ASN A 115 -11.55 23.54 11.59
CA ASN A 115 -11.83 24.20 12.87
C ASN A 115 -13.03 23.53 13.54
N THR A 116 -12.92 23.22 14.83
CA THR A 116 -14.05 22.71 15.62
C THR A 116 -14.05 23.37 16.99
N GLY A 117 -15.10 24.13 17.29
CA GLY A 117 -15.25 24.81 18.58
C GLY A 117 -14.14 25.82 18.88
N GLY A 118 -13.64 26.54 17.86
CA GLY A 118 -12.57 27.52 18.00
C GLY A 118 -11.15 26.94 18.12
N ARG A 119 -11.00 25.61 18.06
CA ARG A 119 -9.70 24.92 18.10
C ARG A 119 -9.32 24.43 16.70
N GLN A 120 -8.13 24.81 16.25
CA GLN A 120 -7.55 24.37 14.98
C GLN A 120 -6.94 22.97 15.13
N ILE A 121 -7.32 22.08 14.22
CA ILE A 121 -6.80 20.73 14.10
C ILE A 121 -6.19 20.62 12.70
N ASP A 122 -4.93 20.18 12.63
CA ASP A 122 -4.22 20.08 11.34
C ASP A 122 -4.82 18.99 10.46
N GLY A 123 -5.56 18.06 11.05
CA GLY A 123 -6.63 17.24 10.46
C GLY A 123 -6.67 15.88 11.13
N SER A 124 -7.05 14.84 10.39
CA SER A 124 -7.14 13.49 10.96
C SER A 124 -6.91 12.40 9.92
N ILE A 125 -6.42 11.25 10.35
CA ILE A 125 -6.33 10.03 9.54
C ILE A 125 -7.05 8.87 10.21
N THR A 126 -7.50 7.89 9.42
CA THR A 126 -8.09 6.66 9.91
C THR A 126 -7.21 5.48 9.51
N VAL A 127 -6.75 4.72 10.50
CA VAL A 127 -5.94 3.51 10.30
C VAL A 127 -6.57 2.37 11.09
N ASP A 128 -6.91 1.28 10.40
CA ASP A 128 -7.55 0.10 10.99
C ASP A 128 -8.78 0.43 11.85
N GLY A 129 -9.64 1.33 11.37
CA GLY A 129 -10.84 1.77 12.07
C GLY A 129 -10.61 2.67 13.29
N THR A 130 -9.36 3.07 13.56
CA THR A 130 -9.02 4.03 14.63
C THR A 130 -8.74 5.39 14.01
N THR A 131 -9.38 6.45 14.53
CA THR A 131 -9.13 7.83 14.12
C THR A 131 -7.99 8.44 14.92
N TYR A 132 -7.02 9.00 14.21
CA TYR A 132 -5.91 9.77 14.76
C TYR A 132 -6.09 11.24 14.39
N LEU A 133 -6.14 12.13 15.37
CA LEU A 133 -5.91 13.54 15.10
C LEU A 133 -4.45 13.71 14.69
N VAL A 134 -4.20 14.58 13.72
CA VAL A 134 -2.85 14.88 13.26
C VAL A 134 -2.43 16.25 13.78
N GLU A 135 -1.19 16.34 14.27
CA GLU A 135 -0.46 17.60 14.47
C GLU A 135 0.82 17.57 13.67
N LEU A 136 1.10 18.63 12.92
CA LEU A 136 2.29 18.74 12.08
C LEU A 136 3.21 19.85 12.61
N LYS A 137 4.45 19.49 12.92
CA LYS A 137 5.47 20.45 13.35
C LYS A 137 6.62 20.51 12.34
N PHE A 138 6.64 21.59 11.57
CA PHE A 138 7.66 21.88 10.55
C PHE A 138 8.62 22.97 11.01
N THR A 139 9.42 22.68 12.04
CA THR A 139 10.39 23.61 12.65
C THR A 139 11.80 23.04 12.64
N LYS A 140 12.81 23.91 12.82
CA LYS A 140 14.22 23.48 12.94
C LYS A 140 14.58 22.95 14.33
N SER A 141 13.85 23.37 15.35
CA SER A 141 14.03 22.91 16.72
C SER A 141 13.13 21.72 17.03
N GLN A 142 13.61 20.83 17.90
CA GLN A 142 12.85 19.70 18.42
C GLN A 142 11.54 20.14 19.07
N ALA A 143 10.53 19.28 19.01
CA ALA A 143 9.31 19.43 19.80
C ALA A 143 9.61 19.24 21.30
N GLY A 144 9.07 20.15 22.10
CA GLY A 144 9.20 20.16 23.56
C GLY A 144 7.98 19.61 24.27
N GLY A 145 8.07 19.48 25.58
CA GLY A 145 6.93 19.08 26.42
C GLY A 145 5.66 19.93 26.24
N PRO A 146 5.76 21.29 26.17
CA PRO A 146 4.59 22.13 25.94
C PRO A 146 3.82 21.81 24.64
N ASP A 147 4.52 21.37 23.59
CA ASP A 147 3.87 20.96 22.34
C ASP A 147 3.03 19.69 22.53
N ILE A 148 3.53 18.75 23.32
CA ILE A 148 2.84 17.50 23.65
C ILE A 148 1.62 17.77 24.52
N ASP A 149 1.73 18.64 25.53
CA ASP A 149 0.62 18.99 26.41
C ASP A 149 -0.52 19.68 25.65
N VAL A 150 -0.18 20.63 24.78
CA VAL A 150 -1.16 21.31 23.92
C VAL A 150 -1.89 20.28 23.05
N PHE A 151 -1.14 19.38 22.40
CA PHE A 151 -1.73 18.39 21.52
C PHE A 151 -2.56 17.33 22.27
N ARG A 152 -2.08 16.85 23.41
CA ARG A 152 -2.83 15.93 24.28
C ARG A 152 -4.18 16.51 24.66
N GLY A 153 -4.22 17.77 25.07
CA GLY A 153 -5.46 18.48 25.36
C GLY A 153 -6.42 18.57 24.17
N LYS A 154 -5.91 18.55 22.92
CA LYS A 154 -6.75 18.45 21.71
C LYS A 154 -7.35 17.04 21.57
N VAL A 155 -6.54 16.00 21.76
CA VAL A 155 -6.96 14.59 21.64
C VAL A 155 -7.99 14.22 22.71
N GLU A 156 -7.72 14.55 23.97
CA GLU A 156 -8.60 14.23 25.11
C GLU A 156 -9.94 14.97 25.06
N SER A 157 -10.04 16.05 24.26
CA SER A 157 -11.30 16.77 24.04
C SER A 157 -12.24 16.11 23.01
N LYS A 158 -11.84 14.99 22.40
CA LYS A 158 -12.63 14.26 21.38
C LYS A 158 -13.25 13.00 21.96
N ALA A 159 -14.01 12.29 21.11
CA ALA A 159 -14.72 11.09 21.50
C ALA A 159 -13.78 10.03 22.09
N ASP A 160 -14.30 9.26 23.05
CA ASP A 160 -13.62 8.10 23.61
C ASP A 160 -13.16 7.19 22.45
N ASN A 161 -11.87 6.84 22.43
CA ASN A 161 -11.15 6.10 21.36
C ASN A 161 -10.48 6.94 20.25
N THR A 162 -10.43 8.27 20.37
CA THR A 162 -9.58 9.10 19.49
C THR A 162 -8.13 9.07 19.96
N MET A 163 -7.19 8.78 19.05
CA MET A 163 -5.75 8.87 19.31
C MET A 163 -5.15 10.12 18.66
N GLY A 164 -3.91 10.46 19.01
CA GLY A 164 -3.13 11.51 18.37
C GLY A 164 -1.96 10.94 17.60
N LEU A 165 -1.66 11.50 16.45
CA LEU A 165 -0.43 11.30 15.69
C LEU A 165 0.25 12.66 15.55
N PHE A 166 1.41 12.80 16.19
CA PHE A 166 2.23 14.00 16.08
C PHE A 166 3.37 13.69 15.12
N LEU A 167 3.56 14.50 14.08
CA LEU A 167 4.71 14.43 13.19
C LEU A 167 5.61 15.65 13.38
N SER A 168 6.87 15.44 13.80
CA SER A 168 7.87 16.51 13.95
C SER A 168 9.09 16.28 13.06
N MET A 169 9.35 17.20 12.12
CA MET A 169 10.49 17.06 11.20
C MET A 169 11.86 17.26 11.89
N ALA A 170 11.91 17.94 13.03
CA ALA A 170 13.12 18.07 13.85
C ALA A 170 13.20 17.02 14.99
N GLY A 171 12.24 16.10 15.08
CA GLY A 171 12.16 15.13 16.16
C GLY A 171 11.70 15.74 17.49
N TYR A 172 12.07 15.08 18.60
CA TYR A 172 11.54 15.35 19.93
C TYR A 172 12.65 15.42 20.97
N SER A 173 12.44 16.29 21.98
CA SER A 173 13.24 16.27 23.20
C SER A 173 12.93 15.02 24.04
N SER A 174 13.87 14.61 24.90
CA SER A 174 13.64 13.49 25.84
C SER A 174 12.44 13.75 26.77
N VAL A 175 12.23 15.01 27.15
CA VAL A 175 11.07 15.45 27.94
C VAL A 175 9.78 15.20 27.17
N ALA A 176 9.71 15.63 25.91
CA ALA A 176 8.52 15.43 25.07
C ALA A 176 8.18 13.94 24.89
N VAL A 177 9.19 13.08 24.65
CA VAL A 177 8.98 11.63 24.53
C VAL A 177 8.48 11.05 25.85
N SER A 178 9.09 11.42 26.98
CA SER A 178 8.68 10.96 28.30
C SER A 178 7.26 11.39 28.65
N GLU A 179 6.87 12.62 28.33
CA GLU A 179 5.53 13.12 28.59
C GLU A 179 4.50 12.46 27.69
N ALA A 180 4.78 12.29 26.39
CA ALA A 180 3.89 11.61 25.46
C ALA A 180 3.62 10.15 25.87
N SER A 181 4.61 9.50 26.49
CA SER A 181 4.58 8.10 26.92
C SER A 181 3.89 7.92 28.29
N GLY A 182 3.40 6.71 28.57
CA GLY A 182 2.86 6.34 29.88
C GLY A 182 1.69 5.37 29.84
N LYS A 183 1.03 5.18 30.99
CA LYS A 183 -0.01 4.15 31.22
C LYS A 183 -1.24 4.24 30.31
N LYS A 184 -1.43 5.35 29.61
CA LYS A 184 -2.48 5.59 28.60
C LYS A 184 -1.92 6.43 27.46
N SER A 185 -0.86 5.96 26.81
CA SER A 185 -0.30 6.66 25.65
C SER A 185 -1.33 6.69 24.51
N THR A 186 -2.09 7.77 24.43
CA THR A 186 -3.03 8.05 23.33
C THR A 186 -2.33 8.73 22.16
N LEU A 187 -1.05 9.07 22.31
CA LEU A 187 -0.24 9.74 21.31
C LEU A 187 0.75 8.77 20.67
N LEU A 188 0.90 8.91 19.35
CA LEU A 188 1.98 8.32 18.56
C LEU A 188 2.85 9.45 18.04
N LEU A 189 4.16 9.30 18.20
CA LEU A 189 5.14 10.28 17.72
C LEU A 189 5.85 9.71 16.49
N LEU A 190 5.85 10.48 15.41
CA LEU A 190 6.62 10.21 14.20
C LEU A 190 7.56 11.37 13.94
N ASP A 191 8.70 11.08 13.34
CA ASP A 191 9.68 12.09 12.95
C ASP A 191 10.05 11.95 11.47
N ALA A 192 10.99 12.79 11.02
CA ALA A 192 11.50 12.76 9.66
C ALA A 192 11.98 11.36 9.23
N SER A 193 12.61 10.57 10.13
CA SER A 193 13.13 9.24 9.77
C SER A 193 12.03 8.28 9.33
N HIS A 194 10.85 8.36 9.95
CA HIS A 194 9.68 7.58 9.59
C HIS A 194 9.16 7.95 8.20
N ILE A 195 9.13 9.25 7.90
CA ILE A 195 8.70 9.77 6.59
C ILE A 195 9.69 9.34 5.51
N TYR A 196 10.99 9.51 5.73
CA TYR A 196 12.00 9.10 4.77
C TYR A 196 12.02 7.60 4.53
N LEU A 197 11.79 6.76 5.56
CA LEU A 197 11.64 5.32 5.36
C LEU A 197 10.54 4.96 4.35
N ILE A 198 9.43 5.72 4.38
CA ILE A 198 8.31 5.53 3.45
C ILE A 198 8.66 6.05 2.07
N LEU A 199 9.25 7.25 2.00
CA LEU A 199 9.63 7.89 0.74
C LEU A 199 10.70 7.11 -0.02
N THR A 200 11.63 6.46 0.66
CA THR A 200 12.63 5.58 0.05
C THR A 200 12.08 4.19 -0.29
N GLY A 201 10.80 3.93 -0.06
CA GLY A 201 10.15 2.64 -0.32
C GLY A 201 10.56 1.53 0.65
N GLY A 202 11.15 1.85 1.80
CA GLY A 202 11.58 0.87 2.79
C GLY A 202 10.41 0.24 3.55
N MET A 203 9.30 0.98 3.72
CA MET A 203 8.08 0.48 4.36
C MET A 203 6.85 1.26 3.91
N HIS A 204 5.69 0.61 3.82
CA HIS A 204 4.43 1.29 3.55
C HIS A 204 3.99 2.16 4.74
N CYS A 205 3.39 3.32 4.48
CA CYS A 205 2.95 4.26 5.54
C CYS A 205 2.05 3.60 6.59
N LEU A 206 1.08 2.80 6.14
CA LEU A 206 0.18 2.06 7.02
C LEU A 206 0.93 1.12 7.99
N GLU A 207 1.98 0.46 7.50
CA GLU A 207 2.79 -0.45 8.31
C GLU A 207 3.63 0.30 9.34
N VAL A 208 4.17 1.47 8.98
CA VAL A 208 4.89 2.34 9.93
C VAL A 208 3.97 2.74 11.09
N VAL A 209 2.77 3.24 10.80
CA VAL A 209 1.80 3.63 11.83
C VAL A 209 1.40 2.43 12.69
N ARG A 210 1.14 1.27 12.08
CA ARG A 210 0.81 0.03 12.79
C ARG A 210 1.93 -0.41 13.73
N ARG A 211 3.17 -0.34 13.28
CA ARG A 211 4.34 -0.78 14.07
C ARG A 211 4.55 0.12 15.29
N VAL A 212 4.47 1.43 15.10
CA VAL A 212 4.55 2.42 16.19
C VAL A 212 3.36 2.27 17.15
N ARG A 213 2.13 2.09 16.64
CA ARG A 213 0.95 1.82 17.47
C ARG A 213 1.10 0.56 18.31
N ARG A 214 1.57 -0.53 17.70
CA ARG A 214 1.78 -1.81 18.39
C ARG A 214 2.78 -1.65 19.52
N HIS A 215 3.90 -0.96 19.27
CA HIS A 215 4.89 -0.64 20.30
C HIS A 215 4.25 0.16 21.44
N ALA A 216 3.59 1.27 21.14
CA ALA A 216 2.93 2.09 22.15
C ALA A 216 1.91 1.31 22.98
N SER A 217 1.18 0.38 22.34
CA SER A 217 0.22 -0.48 23.03
C SER A 217 0.87 -1.53 23.94
N GLN A 218 2.09 -1.98 23.63
CA GLN A 218 2.80 -3.03 24.36
C GLN A 218 3.70 -2.47 25.47
N THR A 219 4.36 -1.34 25.24
CA THR A 219 5.36 -0.76 26.13
C THR A 219 4.87 0.50 26.84
N GLY A 220 3.84 1.15 26.31
CA GLY A 220 3.41 2.48 26.75
C GLY A 220 4.28 3.62 26.22
N GLU A 221 5.25 3.34 25.35
CA GLU A 221 6.13 4.37 24.76
C GLU A 221 5.54 4.92 23.46
N ALA A 222 5.35 6.24 23.39
CA ALA A 222 4.71 6.91 22.26
C ALA A 222 5.59 6.95 20.98
N PHE A 223 6.90 6.77 21.13
CA PHE A 223 7.88 6.88 20.05
C PHE A 223 8.66 5.57 19.89
N LEU A 224 8.72 5.05 18.67
CA LEU A 224 9.58 3.94 18.30
C LEU A 224 10.51 4.41 17.17
N PRO A 225 11.82 4.58 17.38
CA PRO A 225 12.71 5.00 16.30
C PRO A 225 12.80 3.92 15.20
N VAL A 226 12.95 4.36 13.95
CA VAL A 226 13.06 3.46 12.78
C VAL A 226 14.19 2.44 12.91
N SER A 227 15.31 2.81 13.55
CA SER A 227 16.43 1.90 13.82
C SER A 227 16.03 0.68 14.66
N SER A 228 14.97 0.78 15.44
CA SER A 228 14.44 -0.28 16.29
C SER A 228 13.32 -1.09 15.62
N PHE A 229 13.05 -0.87 14.34
CA PHE A 229 12.05 -1.65 13.61
C PHE A 229 12.51 -3.09 13.34
N GLY A 230 13.80 -3.41 13.46
CA GLY A 230 14.35 -4.75 13.20
C GLY A 230 14.24 -5.76 14.36
N GLY A 231 13.52 -5.42 15.44
CA GLY A 231 13.25 -6.31 16.58
C GLY A 231 12.18 -7.36 16.32
#